data_AF-A0A059B7G2-F1
#
_entry.id   AF-A0A059B7G2-F1
#
_cell.length_a   1.000
_cell.length_b   1.000
_cell.length_c   1.000
_cell.angle_alpha   90.00
_cell.angle_beta   90.00
_cell.angle_gamma   90.00
#
_symmetry.space_group_name_H-M   'P 1'
#
loop_
_entity.id
_entity.type
_entity.pdbx_description
1 polymer ?
#
loop_
_entity_poly.entity_id
_entity_poly.type
_entity_poly.pdbx_seq_one_letter_code
_entity_poly.pdbx_strand_id
1 'polypeptide(L)'
;MWELSSWVRWYARYLESLLSTSRVLGYFLCSASSAQEKERAEENVSTFANSDLLKELDSLVDLIEETCKIPDSLCQDNELIRTVTVFVSEDYLSAMEAILIRVREFGHRLSCLSFGELVELVCALRRLERFKERLSPLFSHKVAASEGFWIAVAETRAKLESQREAGSVSVRSSSEEKRVGVSESARFGGRIPMSSSHDSIRFSSGRIVGLNRYNLPFQESVELFA
;
A
#
# COMPACT_ATOMS: atom_id res chain seq x y z
N MET A 1 -30.32 17.02 19.03
CA MET A 1 -29.42 16.46 20.08
C MET A 1 -28.64 15.24 19.57
N TRP A 2 -29.29 14.22 19.00
CA TRP A 2 -28.63 13.04 18.42
C TRP A 2 -27.63 13.35 17.28
N GLU A 3 -27.93 14.32 16.41
CA GLU A 3 -27.07 14.74 15.29
C GLU A 3 -25.66 15.17 15.70
N LEU A 4 -25.53 16.02 16.73
CA LEU A 4 -24.21 16.43 17.26
C LEU A 4 -23.41 15.23 17.77
N SER A 5 -24.07 14.22 18.36
CA SER A 5 -23.40 12.99 18.77
C SER A 5 -22.91 12.15 17.59
N SER A 6 -23.56 12.20 16.42
CA SER A 6 -23.00 11.60 15.19
C SER A 6 -21.80 12.36 14.67
N TRP A 7 -21.83 13.70 14.66
CA TRP A 7 -20.68 14.53 14.28
C TRP A 7 -19.46 14.27 15.16
N VAL A 8 -19.62 14.26 16.50
CA VAL A 8 -18.53 13.95 17.44
C VAL A 8 -17.97 12.53 17.21
N ARG A 9 -18.84 11.52 17.02
CA ARG A 9 -18.40 10.14 16.78
C ARG A 9 -17.69 9.95 15.45
N TRP A 10 -18.13 10.61 14.39
CA TRP A 10 -17.46 10.58 13.10
C TRP A 10 -16.14 11.34 13.15
N TYR A 11 -16.11 12.57 13.69
CA TYR A 11 -14.89 13.38 13.72
C TYR A 11 -13.79 12.73 14.56
N ALA A 12 -14.12 12.04 15.66
CA ALA A 12 -13.15 11.25 16.41
C ALA A 12 -12.49 10.13 15.57
N ARG A 13 -13.28 9.39 14.77
CA ARG A 13 -12.77 8.35 13.85
C ARG A 13 -11.97 8.94 12.70
N TYR A 14 -12.42 10.07 12.17
CA TYR A 14 -11.72 10.83 11.14
C TYR A 14 -10.31 11.23 11.62
N LEU A 15 -10.19 11.81 12.82
CA LEU A 15 -8.90 12.16 13.42
C LEU A 15 -8.01 10.93 13.68
N GLU A 16 -8.59 9.82 14.14
CA GLU A 16 -7.88 8.54 14.29
C GLU A 16 -7.33 8.01 12.95
N SER A 17 -8.12 8.12 11.87
CA SER A 17 -7.71 7.78 10.50
C SER A 17 -6.61 8.73 9.98
N LEU A 18 -6.75 10.04 10.20
CA LEU A 18 -5.79 11.07 9.79
C LEU A 18 -4.42 10.87 10.46
N LEU A 19 -4.41 10.60 11.78
CA LEU A 19 -3.20 10.31 12.54
C LEU A 19 -2.57 8.96 12.14
N SER A 20 -3.41 7.94 11.90
CA SER A 20 -2.94 6.63 11.42
C SER A 20 -2.30 6.73 10.04
N THR A 21 -2.90 7.49 9.13
CA THR A 21 -2.38 7.76 7.79
C THR A 21 -1.09 8.57 7.86
N SER A 22 -1.05 9.65 8.64
CA SER A 22 0.17 10.43 8.88
C SER A 22 1.33 9.56 9.41
N ARG A 23 1.03 8.57 10.28
CA ARG A 23 2.04 7.60 10.74
C ARG A 23 2.52 6.64 9.65
N VAL A 24 1.66 6.26 8.70
CA VAL A 24 2.07 5.45 7.52
C VAL A 24 2.96 6.26 6.59
N LEU A 25 2.63 7.54 6.38
CA LEU A 25 3.39 8.48 5.55
C LEU A 25 4.73 8.92 6.16
N GLY A 26 4.90 8.78 7.48
CA GLY A 26 6.08 9.26 8.21
C GLY A 26 6.10 10.78 8.45
N TYR A 27 5.07 11.52 8.05
CA TYR A 27 4.91 12.96 8.28
C TYR A 27 3.43 13.32 8.52
N PHE A 28 3.16 14.47 9.15
CA PHE A 28 1.80 14.95 9.34
C PHE A 28 1.24 15.50 8.03
N LEU A 29 0.17 14.87 7.51
CA LEU A 29 -0.34 15.10 6.17
C LEU A 29 -0.67 16.58 5.88
N CYS A 30 -1.21 17.28 6.87
CA CYS A 30 -1.70 18.66 6.73
C CYS A 30 -0.58 19.71 6.92
N SER A 31 0.68 19.31 7.12
CA SER A 31 1.80 20.26 7.26
C SER A 31 2.40 20.73 5.93
N ALA A 32 2.21 19.97 4.84
CA ALA A 32 2.79 20.31 3.53
C ALA A 32 1.91 21.34 2.81
N SER A 33 2.31 22.61 2.81
CA SER A 33 1.55 23.71 2.19
C SER A 33 2.36 24.56 1.20
N SER A 34 3.68 24.40 1.17
CA SER A 34 4.57 25.12 0.26
C SER A 34 4.94 24.30 -0.98
N ALA A 35 5.19 24.98 -2.11
CA ALA A 35 5.67 24.35 -3.34
C ALA A 35 6.99 23.58 -3.15
N GLN A 36 7.85 24.03 -2.22
CA GLN A 36 9.11 23.38 -1.90
C GLN A 36 8.93 22.08 -1.10
N GLU A 37 7.88 21.98 -0.27
CA GLU A 37 7.54 20.72 0.40
C GLU A 37 6.94 19.71 -0.60
N LYS A 38 6.19 20.18 -1.60
CA LYS A 38 5.69 19.34 -2.69
C LYS A 38 6.83 18.77 -3.54
N GLU A 39 7.79 19.58 -3.96
CA GLU A 39 8.97 19.12 -4.71
C GLU A 39 9.74 18.04 -3.94
N ARG A 40 10.03 18.29 -2.66
CA ARG A 40 10.63 17.28 -1.77
C ARG A 40 9.77 16.02 -1.62
N ALA A 41 8.45 16.13 -1.60
CA ALA A 41 7.55 14.98 -1.50
C ALA A 41 7.56 14.13 -2.78
N GLU A 42 7.63 14.76 -3.96
CA GLU A 42 7.82 14.08 -5.25
C GLU A 42 9.21 13.39 -5.31
N GLU A 43 10.29 14.08 -4.91
CA GLU A 43 11.64 13.50 -4.80
C GLU A 43 11.68 12.30 -3.85
N ASN A 44 11.15 12.44 -2.62
CA ASN A 44 11.13 11.37 -1.62
C ASN A 44 10.39 10.13 -2.13
N VAL A 45 9.20 10.31 -2.72
CA VAL A 45 8.37 9.21 -3.25
C VAL A 45 9.07 8.42 -4.36
N SER A 46 9.91 9.08 -5.19
CA SER A 46 10.70 8.39 -6.21
C SER A 46 11.70 7.37 -5.64
N THR A 47 12.12 7.53 -4.37
CA THR A 47 13.06 6.61 -3.70
C THR A 47 12.37 5.39 -3.06
N PHE A 48 11.04 5.39 -2.95
CA PHE A 48 10.30 4.38 -2.20
C PHE A 48 10.09 3.10 -3.02
N ALA A 49 10.20 1.95 -2.36
CA ALA A 49 9.82 0.67 -2.94
C ALA A 49 8.32 0.65 -3.33
N ASN A 50 7.97 -0.16 -4.33
CA ASN A 50 6.59 -0.31 -4.81
C ASN A 50 5.61 -0.68 -3.69
N SER A 51 5.98 -1.61 -2.82
CA SER A 51 5.18 -2.03 -1.66
C SER A 51 4.92 -0.90 -0.66
N ASP A 52 5.91 -0.06 -0.41
CA ASP A 52 5.77 1.06 0.53
C ASP A 52 4.87 2.16 -0.07
N LEU A 53 5.08 2.47 -1.35
CA LEU A 53 4.24 3.43 -2.07
C LEU A 53 2.78 2.96 -2.19
N LEU A 54 2.55 1.66 -2.38
CA LEU A 54 1.20 1.07 -2.39
C LEU A 54 0.53 1.19 -1.02
N LYS A 55 1.26 0.88 0.05
CA LYS A 55 0.78 0.99 1.43
C LYS A 55 0.42 2.42 1.81
N GLU A 56 1.21 3.40 1.40
CA GLU A 56 0.87 4.82 1.58
C GLU A 56 -0.37 5.22 0.78
N LEU A 57 -0.45 4.82 -0.49
CA LEU A 57 -1.61 5.10 -1.34
C LEU A 57 -2.89 4.49 -0.76
N ASP A 58 -2.84 3.23 -0.30
CA ASP A 58 -3.97 2.53 0.31
C ASP A 58 -4.44 3.24 1.60
N SER A 59 -3.51 3.63 2.47
CA SER A 59 -3.81 4.40 3.69
C SER A 59 -4.38 5.79 3.40
N LEU A 60 -3.96 6.45 2.32
CA LEU A 60 -4.55 7.72 1.88
C LEU A 60 -5.98 7.52 1.34
N VAL A 61 -6.22 6.45 0.58
CA VAL A 61 -7.57 6.12 0.08
C VAL A 61 -8.52 5.76 1.23
N ASP A 62 -8.03 5.10 2.30
CA ASP A 62 -8.79 4.86 3.53
C ASP A 62 -9.23 6.17 4.21
N LEU A 63 -8.35 7.18 4.25
CA LEU A 63 -8.68 8.50 4.80
C LEU A 63 -9.74 9.22 3.96
N ILE A 64 -9.65 9.14 2.62
CA ILE A 64 -10.69 9.65 1.71
C ILE A 64 -12.03 8.93 1.94
N GLU A 65 -12.01 7.61 2.15
CA GLU A 65 -13.20 6.84 2.48
C GLU A 65 -13.84 7.27 3.82
N GLU A 66 -13.05 7.49 4.88
CA GLU A 66 -13.58 7.97 6.16
C GLU A 66 -14.10 9.42 6.07
N THR A 67 -13.43 10.27 5.27
CA THR A 67 -13.89 11.64 4.94
C THR A 67 -15.30 11.59 4.34
N CYS A 68 -15.56 10.63 3.44
CA CYS A 68 -16.88 10.48 2.82
C CYS A 68 -17.99 10.12 3.80
N LYS A 69 -17.69 9.49 4.95
CA LYS A 69 -18.68 9.07 5.95
C LYS A 69 -19.21 10.23 6.82
N ILE A 70 -18.89 11.47 6.45
CA ILE A 70 -19.43 12.69 7.05
C ILE A 70 -20.97 12.63 7.18
N PRO A 71 -21.57 13.04 8.32
CA PRO A 71 -23.01 12.99 8.51
C PRO A 71 -23.78 13.95 7.59
N ASP A 72 -24.81 13.46 6.91
CA ASP A 72 -25.62 14.24 5.95
C ASP A 72 -26.46 15.36 6.61
N SER A 73 -26.52 15.40 7.96
CA SER A 73 -27.22 16.43 8.71
C SER A 73 -26.48 17.78 8.61
N LEU A 74 -26.83 18.54 7.56
CA LEU A 74 -26.45 19.94 7.34
C LEU A 74 -27.04 20.85 8.42
N CYS A 75 -26.48 20.80 9.62
CA CYS A 75 -26.74 21.76 10.68
C CYS A 75 -25.98 23.07 10.36
N GLN A 76 -26.38 23.76 9.28
CA GLN A 76 -25.65 24.91 8.73
C GLN A 76 -25.53 26.08 9.73
N ASP A 77 -26.49 26.17 10.66
CA ASP A 77 -26.52 27.17 11.73
C ASP A 77 -25.56 26.85 12.90
N ASN A 78 -24.90 25.68 12.89
CA ASN A 78 -23.98 25.29 13.95
C ASN A 78 -22.52 25.60 13.59
N GLU A 79 -21.95 26.59 14.30
CA GLU A 79 -20.59 27.06 14.07
C GLU A 79 -19.50 25.98 14.26
N LEU A 80 -19.67 25.05 15.21
CA LEU A 80 -18.72 23.97 15.42
C LEU A 80 -18.70 23.01 14.22
N ILE A 81 -19.86 22.63 13.70
CA ILE A 81 -19.98 21.78 12.51
C ILE A 81 -19.41 22.48 11.28
N ARG A 82 -19.69 23.77 11.09
CA ARG A 82 -19.08 24.60 10.04
C ARG A 82 -17.56 24.59 10.12
N THR A 83 -17.01 24.78 11.33
CA THR A 83 -15.56 24.84 11.58
C THR A 83 -14.88 23.49 11.33
N VAL A 84 -15.46 22.39 11.83
CA VAL A 84 -14.99 21.03 11.55
C VAL A 84 -15.01 20.72 10.05
N THR A 85 -16.05 21.13 9.33
CA THR A 85 -16.16 20.94 7.88
C THR A 85 -15.06 21.68 7.12
N VAL A 86 -14.66 22.88 7.56
CA VAL A 86 -13.54 23.62 6.97
C VAL A 86 -12.23 22.86 7.16
N PHE A 87 -11.87 22.45 8.38
CA PHE A 87 -10.63 21.70 8.62
C PHE A 87 -10.56 20.41 7.81
N VAL A 88 -11.63 19.61 7.82
CA VAL A 88 -11.71 18.37 7.02
C VAL A 88 -11.58 18.66 5.52
N SER A 89 -12.05 19.82 5.03
CA SER A 89 -11.87 20.22 3.63
C SER A 89 -10.45 20.63 3.27
N GLU A 90 -9.66 21.12 4.22
CA GLU A 90 -8.25 21.46 4.03
C GLU A 90 -7.40 20.19 4.06
N ASP A 91 -7.60 19.36 5.08
CA ASP A 91 -6.98 18.03 5.22
C ASP A 91 -7.25 17.13 3.99
N TYR A 92 -8.47 17.18 3.46
CA TYR A 92 -8.87 16.49 2.22
C TYR A 92 -8.03 16.92 1.01
N LEU A 93 -7.70 18.20 0.86
CA LEU A 93 -6.88 18.68 -0.26
C LEU A 93 -5.43 18.21 -0.12
N SER A 94 -4.88 18.24 1.11
CA SER A 94 -3.57 17.64 1.38
C SER A 94 -3.55 16.15 1.07
N ALA A 95 -4.63 15.41 1.38
CA ALA A 95 -4.79 14.01 1.02
C ALA A 95 -4.85 13.79 -0.51
N MET A 96 -5.63 14.61 -1.23
CA MET A 96 -5.69 14.57 -2.70
C MET A 96 -4.32 14.80 -3.35
N GLU A 97 -3.58 15.80 -2.90
CA GLU A 97 -2.25 16.11 -3.42
C GLU A 97 -1.24 14.98 -3.10
N ALA A 98 -1.28 14.46 -1.87
CA ALA A 98 -0.47 13.31 -1.48
C ALA A 98 -0.78 12.04 -2.29
N ILE A 99 -2.04 11.80 -2.67
CA ILE A 99 -2.42 10.73 -3.60
C ILE A 99 -1.90 11.05 -5.02
N LEU A 100 -2.04 12.29 -5.50
CA LEU A 100 -1.65 12.70 -6.86
C LEU A 100 -0.17 12.42 -7.14
N ILE A 101 0.70 12.78 -6.20
CA ILE A 101 2.15 12.53 -6.25
C ILE A 101 2.42 11.02 -6.47
N ARG A 102 1.75 10.18 -5.69
CA ARG A 102 1.95 8.71 -5.70
C ARG A 102 1.37 8.06 -6.95
N VAL A 103 0.22 8.54 -7.44
CA VAL A 103 -0.39 8.12 -8.70
C VAL A 103 0.48 8.49 -9.90
N ARG A 104 1.09 9.68 -9.90
CA ARG A 104 2.06 10.10 -10.93
C ARG A 104 3.30 9.22 -10.93
N GLU A 105 3.89 8.97 -9.76
CA GLU A 105 5.05 8.08 -9.62
C GLU A 105 4.75 6.66 -10.13
N PHE A 106 3.60 6.08 -9.74
CA PHE A 106 3.16 4.82 -10.35
C PHE A 106 3.03 4.92 -11.86
N GLY A 107 2.44 6.01 -12.37
CA GLY A 107 2.34 6.31 -13.80
C GLY A 107 3.67 6.37 -14.55
N HIS A 108 4.78 6.71 -13.88
CA HIS A 108 6.14 6.67 -14.43
C HIS A 108 6.74 5.25 -14.39
N ARG A 109 6.46 4.46 -13.35
CA ARG A 109 7.08 3.13 -13.14
C ARG A 109 6.17 1.92 -13.36
N LEU A 110 5.03 2.08 -14.04
CA LEU A 110 4.05 1.00 -14.28
C LEU A 110 4.67 -0.30 -14.81
N SER A 111 5.64 -0.22 -15.74
CA SER A 111 6.34 -1.37 -16.32
C SER A 111 7.23 -2.14 -15.35
N CYS A 112 7.49 -1.58 -14.16
CA CYS A 112 8.34 -2.16 -13.12
C CYS A 112 7.51 -2.78 -11.97
N LEU A 113 6.18 -2.77 -12.07
CA LEU A 113 5.28 -3.38 -11.09
C LEU A 113 5.10 -4.87 -11.39
N SER A 114 5.16 -5.70 -10.35
CA SER A 114 4.74 -7.10 -10.41
C SER A 114 3.22 -7.22 -10.57
N PHE A 115 2.74 -8.41 -10.96
CA PHE A 115 1.30 -8.65 -11.13
C PHE A 115 0.49 -8.39 -9.83
N GLY A 116 1.04 -8.70 -8.65
CA GLY A 116 0.38 -8.42 -7.37
C GLY A 116 0.22 -6.91 -7.16
N GLU A 117 1.32 -6.17 -7.31
CA GLU A 117 1.36 -4.71 -7.17
C GLU A 117 0.45 -3.99 -8.17
N LEU A 118 0.36 -4.49 -9.42
CA LEU A 118 -0.58 -4.00 -10.43
C LEU A 118 -2.05 -4.20 -10.00
N VAL A 119 -2.38 -5.36 -9.42
CA VAL A 119 -3.74 -5.66 -8.92
C VAL A 119 -4.08 -4.78 -7.72
N GLU A 120 -3.16 -4.62 -6.78
CA GLU A 120 -3.32 -3.73 -5.61
C GLU A 120 -3.54 -2.28 -6.03
N LEU A 121 -2.72 -1.75 -6.96
CA LEU A 121 -2.91 -0.41 -7.53
C LEU A 121 -4.28 -0.24 -8.19
N VAL A 122 -4.70 -1.19 -9.03
CA VAL A 122 -6.03 -1.16 -9.67
C VAL A 122 -7.15 -1.21 -8.63
N CYS A 123 -7.00 -1.98 -7.54
CA CYS A 123 -7.97 -2.03 -6.45
C CYS A 123 -8.05 -0.70 -5.69
N ALA A 124 -6.92 -0.09 -5.33
CA ALA A 124 -6.86 1.20 -4.64
C ALA A 124 -7.50 2.32 -5.49
N LEU A 125 -7.13 2.43 -6.77
CA LEU A 125 -7.70 3.43 -7.68
C LEU A 125 -9.21 3.24 -7.89
N ARG A 126 -9.69 1.99 -8.06
CA ARG A 126 -11.13 1.71 -8.17
C ARG A 126 -11.89 1.99 -6.88
N ARG A 127 -11.27 1.82 -5.71
CA ARG A 127 -11.88 2.17 -4.43
C ARG A 127 -12.03 3.68 -4.30
N LEU A 128 -10.98 4.43 -4.63
CA LEU A 128 -10.97 5.89 -4.69
C LEU A 128 -12.03 6.46 -5.66
N GLU A 129 -12.16 5.90 -6.87
CA GLU A 129 -13.13 6.33 -7.87
C GLU A 129 -14.60 6.25 -7.39
N ARG A 130 -14.95 5.27 -6.52
CA ARG A 130 -16.31 5.13 -5.96
C ARG A 130 -16.75 6.34 -5.13
N PHE A 131 -15.79 7.10 -4.59
CA PHE A 131 -16.07 8.26 -3.76
C PHE A 131 -16.19 9.56 -4.55
N LYS A 132 -15.78 9.60 -5.82
CA LYS A 132 -15.77 10.80 -6.68
C LYS A 132 -17.09 11.57 -6.66
N GLU A 133 -18.21 10.87 -6.85
CA GLU A 133 -19.55 11.48 -6.87
C GLU A 133 -19.97 12.05 -5.51
N ARG A 134 -19.55 11.42 -4.41
CA ARG A 134 -19.85 11.83 -3.03
C ARG A 134 -18.97 12.99 -2.56
N LEU A 135 -17.73 13.07 -3.04
CA LEU A 135 -16.78 14.14 -2.73
C LEU A 135 -17.10 15.45 -3.47
N SER A 136 -17.61 15.36 -4.70
CA SER A 136 -17.95 16.52 -5.54
C SER A 136 -18.86 17.57 -4.85
N PRO A 137 -20.01 17.21 -4.24
CA PRO A 137 -20.84 18.18 -3.53
C PRO A 137 -20.19 18.69 -2.23
N LEU A 138 -19.53 17.81 -1.47
CA LEU A 138 -18.89 18.13 -0.18
C LEU A 138 -17.80 19.21 -0.33
N PHE A 139 -17.02 19.13 -1.40
CA PHE A 139 -15.89 20.02 -1.68
C PHE A 139 -16.09 20.81 -2.98
N SER A 140 -17.35 21.15 -3.28
CA SER A 140 -17.79 21.88 -4.48
C SER A 140 -16.98 23.17 -4.75
N HIS A 141 -16.63 23.91 -3.70
CA HIS A 141 -15.81 25.12 -3.75
C HIS A 141 -14.32 24.89 -4.11
N LYS A 142 -13.89 23.62 -4.27
CA LYS A 142 -12.54 23.20 -4.66
C LYS A 142 -12.54 22.36 -5.96
N VAL A 143 -13.66 22.24 -6.66
CA VAL A 143 -13.81 21.36 -7.85
C VAL A 143 -12.72 21.59 -8.92
N ALA A 144 -12.35 22.84 -9.19
CA ALA A 144 -11.30 23.18 -10.16
C ALA A 144 -9.91 22.61 -9.77
N ALA A 145 -9.60 22.48 -8.47
CA ALA A 145 -8.38 21.83 -8.01
C ALA A 145 -8.45 20.30 -8.12
N SER A 146 -9.66 19.73 -8.07
CA SER A 146 -9.90 18.28 -8.15
C SER A 146 -9.89 17.72 -9.58
N GLU A 147 -10.09 18.55 -10.61
CA GLU A 147 -10.24 18.07 -12.00
C GLU A 147 -8.96 17.41 -12.52
N GLY A 148 -7.81 18.08 -12.40
CA GLY A 148 -6.50 17.54 -12.80
C GLY A 148 -6.11 16.27 -12.05
N PHE A 149 -6.56 16.12 -10.81
CA PHE A 149 -6.40 14.89 -10.03
C PHE A 149 -7.19 13.72 -10.64
N TRP A 150 -8.47 13.92 -10.93
CA TRP A 150 -9.31 12.85 -11.49
C TRP A 150 -8.88 12.47 -12.92
N ILE A 151 -8.31 13.39 -13.69
CA ILE A 151 -7.67 13.11 -14.98
C ILE A 151 -6.45 12.19 -14.78
N ALA A 152 -5.52 12.54 -13.87
CA ALA A 152 -4.33 11.73 -13.62
C ALA A 152 -4.64 10.29 -13.11
N VAL A 153 -5.68 10.15 -12.27
CA VAL A 153 -6.21 8.84 -11.84
C VAL A 153 -6.72 8.03 -13.05
N ALA A 154 -7.55 8.63 -13.89
CA ALA A 154 -8.11 7.98 -15.08
C ALA A 154 -7.03 7.60 -16.11
N GLU A 155 -6.05 8.48 -16.37
CA GLU A 155 -4.92 8.19 -17.25
C GLU A 155 -4.07 7.02 -16.75
N THR A 156 -3.74 7.00 -15.46
CA THR A 156 -2.95 5.93 -14.85
C THR A 156 -3.70 4.60 -14.94
N ARG A 157 -5.02 4.62 -14.72
CA ARG A 157 -5.89 3.45 -14.90
C ARG A 157 -5.95 2.99 -16.36
N ALA A 158 -6.05 3.90 -17.34
CA ALA A 158 -6.05 3.53 -18.76
C ALA A 158 -4.72 2.87 -19.19
N LYS A 159 -3.58 3.35 -18.66
CA LYS A 159 -2.26 2.73 -18.88
C LYS A 159 -2.14 1.34 -18.24
N LEU A 160 -2.78 1.11 -17.09
CA LEU A 160 -2.86 -0.20 -16.44
C LEU A 160 -3.69 -1.20 -17.27
N GLU A 161 -4.80 -0.75 -17.85
CA GLU A 161 -5.66 -1.58 -18.69
C GLU A 161 -4.95 -1.98 -20.01
N SER A 162 -4.18 -1.08 -20.64
CA SER A 162 -3.42 -1.39 -21.86
C SER A 162 -2.21 -2.32 -21.64
N GLN A 163 -1.50 -2.24 -20.50
CA GLN A 163 -0.46 -3.21 -20.18
C GLN A 163 -1.02 -4.63 -20.01
N ARG A 164 -2.21 -4.78 -19.41
CA ARG A 164 -2.89 -6.07 -19.27
C ARG A 164 -3.23 -6.69 -20.63
N GLU A 165 -3.62 -5.88 -21.60
CA GLU A 165 -3.89 -6.33 -22.96
C GLU A 165 -2.60 -6.73 -23.69
N ALA A 166 -1.53 -5.92 -23.62
CA ALA A 166 -0.23 -6.24 -24.21
C ALA A 166 0.37 -7.55 -23.64
N GLY A 167 0.32 -7.74 -22.32
CA GLY A 167 0.77 -8.98 -21.67
C GLY A 167 -0.03 -10.21 -22.09
N SER A 168 -1.32 -10.06 -22.43
CA SER A 168 -2.17 -11.15 -22.91
C SER A 168 -1.84 -11.64 -24.32
N VAL A 169 -1.19 -10.80 -25.14
CA VAL A 169 -0.74 -11.16 -26.49
C VAL A 169 0.55 -11.99 -26.43
N SER A 170 1.48 -11.62 -25.54
CA SER A 170 2.80 -12.29 -25.47
C SER A 170 2.75 -13.76 -25.00
N VAL A 171 1.67 -14.20 -24.35
CA VAL A 171 1.52 -15.59 -23.87
C VAL A 171 1.09 -16.56 -25.00
N ARG A 172 0.73 -16.06 -26.20
CA ARG A 172 0.23 -16.88 -27.31
C ARG A 172 1.24 -17.18 -28.42
N SER A 173 2.50 -16.78 -28.29
CA SER A 173 3.51 -16.96 -29.35
C SER A 173 4.87 -17.43 -28.83
N SER A 174 4.96 -18.70 -28.44
CA SER A 174 6.20 -19.49 -28.61
C SER A 174 5.88 -20.97 -28.84
N SER A 175 6.31 -21.49 -30.00
CA SER A 175 6.53 -22.90 -30.41
C SER A 175 5.65 -23.99 -29.76
N GLU A 176 4.69 -24.62 -30.45
CA GLU A 176 4.82 -25.59 -31.57
C GLU A 176 5.22 -27.04 -31.19
N GLU A 177 4.78 -27.98 -32.04
CA GLU A 177 5.18 -29.41 -32.12
C GLU A 177 4.75 -30.41 -31.02
N LYS A 178 3.46 -30.75 -31.08
CA LYS A 178 2.96 -32.13 -31.30
C LYS A 178 3.94 -33.28 -30.97
N ARG A 179 3.88 -33.81 -29.74
CA ARG A 179 4.18 -35.23 -29.48
C ARG A 179 3.02 -35.90 -28.75
N VAL A 180 2.37 -36.83 -29.44
CA VAL A 180 1.51 -37.85 -28.83
C VAL A 180 2.42 -38.78 -28.04
N GLY A 181 2.33 -38.71 -26.71
CA GLY A 181 3.06 -39.57 -25.77
C GLY A 181 2.09 -40.01 -24.68
N VAL A 182 1.89 -41.32 -24.57
CA VAL A 182 0.92 -41.93 -23.66
C VAL A 182 1.29 -41.62 -22.20
N SER A 183 0.31 -41.14 -21.42
CA SER A 183 0.47 -40.97 -19.97
C SER A 183 0.19 -42.29 -19.26
N GLU A 184 1.23 -43.10 -19.04
CA GLU A 184 1.16 -44.27 -18.17
C GLU A 184 1.59 -43.92 -16.74
N SER A 185 0.64 -44.02 -15.80
CA SER A 185 0.91 -43.80 -14.38
C SER A 185 1.56 -45.05 -13.74
N ALA A 186 2.88 -45.12 -13.70
CA ALA A 186 3.60 -46.12 -12.91
C ALA A 186 3.65 -45.68 -11.43
N ARG A 187 2.81 -46.31 -10.58
CA ARG A 187 2.87 -46.15 -9.12
C ARG A 187 4.21 -46.66 -8.60
N PHE A 188 4.83 -45.92 -7.68
CA PHE A 188 6.10 -46.31 -7.05
C PHE A 188 5.98 -47.69 -6.37
N GLY A 189 6.74 -48.67 -6.86
CA GLY A 189 6.60 -50.07 -6.44
C GLY A 189 7.70 -50.98 -7.00
N GLY A 190 8.95 -50.74 -6.61
CA GLY A 190 10.10 -51.56 -7.02
C GLY A 190 11.15 -51.63 -5.93
N ARG A 191 11.44 -52.85 -5.45
CA ARG A 191 12.47 -53.10 -4.42
C ARG A 191 13.85 -53.08 -5.08
N ILE A 192 14.83 -52.43 -4.43
CA ILE A 192 16.24 -52.51 -4.84
C ILE A 192 16.82 -53.84 -4.34
N PRO A 193 17.37 -54.71 -5.21
CA PRO A 193 18.12 -55.88 -4.76
C PRO A 193 19.51 -55.45 -4.29
N MET A 194 19.89 -55.81 -3.06
CA MET A 194 21.28 -55.68 -2.62
C MET A 194 22.13 -56.79 -3.26
N SER A 195 23.26 -56.40 -3.87
CA SER A 195 24.38 -57.31 -4.11
C SER A 195 25.66 -56.71 -3.55
N SER A 196 26.18 -57.36 -2.50
CA SER A 196 27.57 -57.38 -2.03
C SER A 196 28.60 -56.43 -2.68
N SER A 197 29.12 -55.48 -1.89
CA SER A 197 30.53 -55.50 -1.43
C SER A 197 30.87 -54.17 -0.74
N HIS A 198 31.46 -54.25 0.46
CA HIS A 198 32.19 -53.17 1.16
C HIS A 198 31.70 -51.71 0.98
N ASP A 199 30.77 -51.25 1.85
CA ASP A 199 31.11 -50.14 2.76
C ASP A 199 30.10 -50.00 3.93
N SER A 200 30.60 -49.94 5.16
CA SER A 200 29.75 -49.83 6.36
C SER A 200 29.55 -48.38 6.77
N ILE A 201 28.60 -47.69 6.12
CA ILE A 201 28.21 -46.32 6.52
C ILE A 201 27.47 -46.38 7.87
N ARG A 202 28.15 -45.93 8.92
CA ARG A 202 27.65 -45.95 10.30
C ARG A 202 26.94 -44.64 10.63
N PHE A 203 25.62 -44.65 10.73
CA PHE A 203 24.83 -43.48 11.12
C PHE A 203 25.04 -43.14 12.61
N SER A 204 25.71 -42.01 12.88
CA SER A 204 25.83 -41.44 14.22
C SER A 204 24.67 -40.49 14.53
N SER A 205 23.59 -41.02 15.11
CA SER A 205 22.59 -40.19 15.79
C SER A 205 23.16 -39.72 17.12
N GLY A 206 23.47 -38.42 17.22
CA GLY A 206 24.10 -37.82 18.40
C GLY A 206 23.43 -36.51 18.80
N ARG A 207 22.61 -36.55 19.85
CA ARG A 207 22.24 -35.34 20.61
C ARG A 207 23.52 -34.75 21.22
N ILE A 208 23.75 -33.45 21.10
CA ILE A 208 24.82 -32.77 21.84
C ILE A 208 24.19 -31.84 22.87
N VAL A 209 24.38 -32.20 24.14
CA VAL A 209 24.21 -31.34 25.30
C VAL A 209 25.59 -30.94 25.78
N GLY A 210 25.86 -29.63 25.84
CA GLY A 210 26.70 -29.05 26.89
C GLY A 210 28.21 -28.85 26.64
N LEU A 211 28.63 -27.64 27.02
CA LEU A 211 29.92 -27.22 27.61
C LEU A 211 31.15 -26.88 26.73
N ASN A 212 31.57 -25.60 26.89
CA ASN A 212 32.95 -25.10 27.08
C ASN A 212 33.95 -25.16 25.88
N ARG A 213 34.71 -24.10 25.51
CA ARG A 213 34.99 -22.71 26.00
C ARG A 213 35.27 -21.79 24.75
N TYR A 214 35.72 -20.52 24.73
CA TYR A 214 36.36 -19.58 25.70
C TYR A 214 35.99 -18.10 25.42
N ASN A 215 35.97 -17.30 26.49
CA ASN A 215 36.45 -15.91 26.71
C ASN A 215 36.72 -14.94 25.53
N LEU A 216 36.16 -13.72 25.59
CA LEU A 216 36.84 -12.43 25.93
C LEU A 216 35.78 -11.28 25.99
N PRO A 217 36.06 -10.07 26.54
CA PRO A 217 35.36 -9.62 27.75
C PRO A 217 34.34 -8.49 27.54
N PHE A 218 33.44 -8.36 28.50
CA PHE A 218 32.54 -7.23 28.69
C PHE A 218 33.29 -6.13 29.46
N GLN A 219 33.40 -4.92 28.90
CA GLN A 219 33.96 -3.76 29.61
C GLN A 219 32.83 -2.81 30.01
N GLU A 220 32.43 -2.91 31.27
CA GLU A 220 31.41 -2.08 31.88
C GLU A 220 32.09 -0.92 32.62
N SER A 221 32.06 0.27 32.01
CA SER A 221 32.62 1.49 32.62
C SER A 221 31.54 2.23 33.40
N VAL A 222 31.41 1.91 34.68
CA VAL A 222 30.72 2.78 35.66
C VAL A 222 31.76 3.74 36.24
N GLU A 223 31.58 5.04 36.02
CA GLU A 223 32.22 6.06 36.86
C GLU A 223 31.17 6.77 37.70
N LEU A 224 31.47 6.87 39.00
CA LEU A 224 30.64 7.49 40.03
C LEU A 224 31.07 8.94 40.26
N PHE A 225 30.13 9.71 40.80
CA PHE A 225 30.29 11.08 41.27
C PHE A 225 31.59 11.36 42.04
N ALA A 226 32.19 12.51 41.73
CA ALA A 226 32.90 13.39 42.65
C ALA A 226 32.57 14.85 42.30
#